data_AF-A0A1A0KMA6-F1
#
_entry.id   AF-A0A1A0KMA6-F1
#
_cell.length_a   1.000
_cell.length_b   1.000
_cell.length_c   1.000
_cell.angle_alpha   90.00
_cell.angle_beta   90.00
_cell.angle_gamma   90.00
#
_symmetry.space_group_name_H-M   'P 1'
#
loop_
_entity.id
_entity.type
_entity.pdbx_description
1 polymer ?
#
loop_
_entity_poly.entity_id
_entity_poly.type
_entity_poly.pdbx_seq_one_letter_code
_entity_poly.pdbx_strand_id
1 'polypeptide(L)'
;MPAITADTTTLPRLTAPALEATERPVKSLTRGPRGYEGEGFPVVRAFAGVPAAVLDPFIHMDQMGEVDYEPGEPKGTDWHPHRGFETVTYIIDGRFQHQDSTGGGGLIENGATQWMTAGAGILHIETPPAELVESGGLFHGIQLWVNLPAKDKFLTPRYQNLEAGNVALVASPDGGALVRIIAGELDGHAGPGATHTPITVAHATVAPGASVSVPWREDFNALAYVLSGRGTVGPDARPIEQGQLAVFGKGDRLTVAADAGQDSNRPALEVLLLGGQPIREPVAHYGPFVMNTREQLIEAIEDFQAGRLGVIPPDAIMPHTSTR
;
A
#
# COMPACT_ATOMS: atom_id res chain seq x y z
N MET A 1 -0.31 5.24 -14.70
CA MET A 1 -1.75 5.49 -14.99
C MET A 1 -2.49 5.67 -13.67
N PRO A 2 -3.58 6.46 -13.61
CA PRO A 2 -4.39 6.54 -12.40
C PRO A 2 -5.10 5.20 -12.19
N ALA A 3 -5.16 4.73 -10.93
CA ALA A 3 -5.82 3.47 -10.62
C ALA A 3 -7.33 3.49 -10.93
N ILE A 4 -7.95 4.67 -10.86
CA ILE A 4 -9.35 4.94 -11.25
C ILE A 4 -9.44 6.36 -11.78
N THR A 5 -10.34 6.55 -12.74
CA THR A 5 -10.75 7.87 -13.23
C THR A 5 -12.15 8.23 -12.73
N ALA A 6 -12.37 9.51 -12.42
CA ALA A 6 -13.67 10.05 -12.02
C ALA A 6 -13.78 11.51 -12.47
N ASP A 7 -15.00 11.99 -12.68
CA ASP A 7 -15.25 13.42 -12.91
C ASP A 7 -15.11 14.19 -11.59
N THR A 8 -13.94 14.79 -11.38
CA THR A 8 -13.61 15.54 -10.16
C THR A 8 -14.51 16.74 -9.92
N THR A 9 -15.27 17.20 -10.93
CA THR A 9 -16.22 18.30 -10.75
C THR A 9 -17.44 17.90 -9.93
N THR A 10 -17.77 16.61 -9.92
CA THR A 10 -18.96 16.04 -9.26
C THR A 10 -18.71 15.49 -7.86
N LEU A 11 -17.43 15.39 -7.45
CA LEU A 11 -17.05 14.78 -6.18
C LEU A 11 -17.19 15.75 -5.00
N PRO A 12 -17.40 15.22 -3.78
CA PRO A 12 -17.20 15.98 -2.55
C PRO A 12 -15.81 16.63 -2.50
N ARG A 13 -15.72 17.78 -1.84
CA ARG A 13 -14.50 18.59 -1.81
C ARG A 13 -13.79 18.48 -0.47
N LEU A 14 -12.48 18.31 -0.55
CA LEU A 14 -11.60 18.56 0.59
C LEU A 14 -11.68 20.02 1.01
N THR A 15 -11.58 20.25 2.32
CA THR A 15 -11.55 21.55 2.96
C THR A 15 -10.25 22.24 2.62
N ALA A 16 -10.36 23.47 2.11
CA ALA A 16 -9.21 24.31 1.82
C ALA A 16 -8.38 24.57 3.10
N PRO A 17 -7.06 24.76 3.00
CA PRO A 17 -6.23 25.11 4.15
C PRO A 17 -6.76 26.35 4.87
N ALA A 18 -6.96 26.24 6.19
CA ALA A 18 -7.23 27.40 7.03
C ALA A 18 -5.97 28.28 7.15
N LEU A 19 -6.12 29.57 7.47
CA LEU A 19 -4.99 30.51 7.56
C LEU A 19 -4.00 30.13 8.67
N GLU A 20 -4.49 29.49 9.71
CA GLU A 20 -3.75 29.00 10.87
C GLU A 20 -3.15 27.60 10.68
N ALA A 21 -3.47 26.92 9.57
CA ALA A 21 -2.97 25.58 9.30
C ALA A 21 -1.45 25.58 9.11
N THR A 22 -0.79 24.54 9.62
CA THR A 22 0.65 24.35 9.55
C THR A 22 0.99 23.17 8.66
N GLU A 23 1.52 23.45 7.48
CA GLU A 23 2.04 22.43 6.58
C GLU A 23 3.21 21.68 7.23
N ARG A 24 3.18 20.34 7.14
CA ARG A 24 4.27 19.52 7.66
C ARG A 24 5.54 19.72 6.81
N PRO A 25 6.69 20.08 7.42
CA PRO A 25 7.96 20.20 6.68
C PRO A 25 8.49 18.82 6.29
N VAL A 26 9.21 18.72 5.17
CA VAL A 26 9.84 17.47 4.74
C VAL A 26 11.12 17.22 5.56
N LYS A 27 11.17 16.11 6.30
CA LYS A 27 12.34 15.72 7.09
C LYS A 27 13.37 14.96 6.25
N SER A 28 12.91 14.08 5.37
CA SER A 28 13.78 13.31 4.50
C SER A 28 13.08 12.91 3.22
N LEU A 29 13.88 12.76 2.17
CA LEU A 29 13.50 12.15 0.90
C LEU A 29 14.42 10.95 0.68
N THR A 30 13.85 9.77 0.43
CA THR A 30 14.60 8.54 0.19
C THR A 30 14.13 7.89 -1.10
N ARG A 31 15.05 7.29 -1.86
CA ARG A 31 14.73 6.49 -3.04
C ARG A 31 14.83 5.02 -2.67
N GLY A 32 13.76 4.27 -2.91
CA GLY A 32 13.76 2.82 -2.71
C GLY A 32 14.71 2.13 -3.71
N PRO A 33 15.50 1.14 -3.28
CA PRO A 33 16.24 0.29 -4.20
C PRO A 33 15.26 -0.56 -5.01
N ARG A 34 15.68 -0.90 -6.24
CA ARG A 34 14.99 -1.88 -7.08
C ARG A 34 15.47 -3.28 -6.73
N GLY A 35 14.58 -4.25 -6.79
CA GLY A 35 14.87 -5.65 -6.54
C GLY A 35 13.83 -6.57 -7.16
N TYR A 36 13.84 -7.83 -6.73
CA TYR A 36 12.87 -8.82 -7.12
C TYR A 36 12.33 -9.53 -5.88
N GLU A 37 11.02 -9.81 -5.86
CA GLU A 37 10.35 -10.66 -4.87
C GLU A 37 9.83 -11.95 -5.51
N GLY A 38 9.63 -12.99 -4.70
CA GLY A 38 9.16 -14.30 -5.15
C GLY A 38 9.97 -14.85 -6.33
N GLU A 39 9.27 -15.24 -7.41
CA GLU A 39 9.85 -15.85 -8.60
C GLU A 39 10.33 -14.84 -9.68
N GLY A 40 10.41 -13.54 -9.33
CA GLY A 40 10.95 -12.50 -10.22
C GLY A 40 10.06 -11.28 -10.40
N PHE A 41 9.22 -10.92 -9.42
CA PHE A 41 8.44 -9.69 -9.47
C PHE A 41 9.34 -8.47 -9.29
N PRO A 42 9.48 -7.57 -10.27
CA PRO A 42 10.27 -6.36 -10.08
C PRO A 42 9.56 -5.46 -9.07
N VAL A 43 10.30 -5.06 -8.03
CA VAL A 43 9.78 -4.18 -6.99
C VAL A 43 10.69 -2.98 -6.76
N VAL A 44 10.10 -1.89 -6.29
CA VAL A 44 10.80 -0.79 -5.61
C VAL A 44 10.47 -0.86 -4.13
N ARG A 45 11.47 -1.09 -3.28
CA ARG A 45 11.27 -1.17 -1.83
C ARG A 45 11.24 0.22 -1.20
N ALA A 46 10.06 0.79 -1.07
CA ALA A 46 9.85 2.20 -0.73
C ALA A 46 10.40 2.60 0.66
N PHE A 47 10.33 1.69 1.63
CA PHE A 47 10.75 1.95 3.02
C PHE A 47 12.22 1.60 3.31
N ALA A 48 12.97 1.10 2.33
CA ALA A 48 14.36 0.71 2.55
C ALA A 48 15.22 1.90 3.01
N GLY A 49 16.00 1.69 4.09
CA GLY A 49 16.87 2.72 4.66
C GLY A 49 16.17 3.79 5.48
N VAL A 50 14.84 3.70 5.64
CA VAL A 50 14.06 4.63 6.47
C VAL A 50 13.93 4.06 7.89
N PRO A 51 14.18 4.84 8.95
CA PRO A 51 14.08 4.34 10.31
C PRO A 51 12.67 3.83 10.65
N ALA A 52 12.55 2.62 11.20
CA ALA A 52 11.25 2.03 11.56
C ALA A 52 10.41 2.93 12.48
N ALA A 53 11.05 3.69 13.38
CA ALA A 53 10.36 4.60 14.30
C ALA A 53 9.59 5.75 13.61
N VAL A 54 9.95 6.13 12.37
CA VAL A 54 9.19 7.12 11.60
C VAL A 54 8.15 6.48 10.66
N LEU A 55 8.24 5.16 10.45
CA LEU A 55 7.30 4.39 9.63
C LEU A 55 6.16 3.77 10.43
N ASP A 56 6.36 3.48 11.73
CA ASP A 56 5.36 2.90 12.64
C ASP A 56 3.98 3.57 12.47
N PRO A 57 2.93 2.82 12.07
CA PRO A 57 2.77 1.35 12.14
C PRO A 57 3.14 0.55 10.89
N PHE A 58 3.67 1.18 9.85
CA PHE A 58 4.06 0.50 8.61
C PHE A 58 5.44 -0.14 8.74
N ILE A 59 5.58 -1.38 8.27
CA ILE A 59 6.81 -2.19 8.46
C ILE A 59 7.46 -2.60 7.15
N HIS A 60 6.71 -2.65 6.06
CA HIS A 60 7.21 -2.99 4.73
C HIS A 60 6.32 -2.35 3.67
N MET A 61 6.92 -1.88 2.58
CA MET A 61 6.16 -1.48 1.40
C MET A 61 6.99 -1.69 0.14
N ASP A 62 6.44 -2.47 -0.78
CA ASP A 62 6.94 -2.63 -2.13
C ASP A 62 5.93 -2.05 -3.13
N GLN A 63 6.43 -1.24 -4.07
CA GLN A 63 5.72 -0.99 -5.32
C GLN A 63 6.09 -2.11 -6.28
N MET A 64 5.09 -2.89 -6.70
CA MET A 64 5.23 -3.95 -7.68
C MET A 64 5.04 -3.36 -9.08
N GLY A 65 5.94 -3.65 -10.01
CA GLY A 65 5.98 -2.96 -11.31
C GLY A 65 6.42 -1.50 -11.16
N GLU A 66 6.00 -0.55 -11.99
CA GLU A 66 5.24 -0.66 -13.25
C GLU A 66 6.04 -1.45 -14.30
N VAL A 67 5.49 -2.56 -14.79
CA VAL A 67 6.13 -3.43 -15.79
C VAL A 67 5.10 -3.91 -16.80
N ASP A 68 5.46 -3.89 -18.07
CA ASP A 68 4.68 -4.49 -19.15
C ASP A 68 5.24 -5.88 -19.43
N TYR A 69 4.49 -6.91 -19.06
CA TYR A 69 4.92 -8.29 -19.21
C TYR A 69 4.55 -8.83 -20.60
N GLU A 70 5.45 -9.57 -21.22
CA GLU A 70 5.11 -10.37 -22.41
C GLU A 70 4.28 -11.61 -22.02
N PRO A 71 3.54 -12.21 -22.97
CA PRO A 71 2.88 -13.50 -22.78
C PRO A 71 3.77 -14.56 -22.11
N GLY A 72 3.30 -15.12 -20.99
CA GLY A 72 3.99 -16.15 -20.19
C GLY A 72 5.01 -15.63 -19.19
N GLU A 73 5.26 -14.31 -19.14
CA GLU A 73 6.19 -13.71 -18.16
C GLU A 73 5.59 -13.40 -16.78
N PRO A 74 4.28 -13.08 -16.61
CA PRO A 74 3.72 -12.82 -15.29
C PRO A 74 3.85 -14.05 -14.38
N LYS A 75 4.46 -13.88 -13.22
CA LYS A 75 4.67 -14.96 -12.24
C LYS A 75 3.87 -14.72 -10.98
N GLY A 76 3.72 -15.75 -10.16
CA GLY A 76 3.08 -15.73 -8.84
C GLY A 76 4.07 -15.85 -7.69
N THR A 77 3.57 -15.74 -6.47
CA THR A 77 4.26 -16.21 -5.25
C THR A 77 3.89 -17.66 -4.98
N ASP A 78 4.80 -18.43 -4.38
CA ASP A 78 4.43 -19.73 -3.80
C ASP A 78 3.50 -19.54 -2.60
N TRP A 79 2.82 -20.60 -2.18
CA TRP A 79 2.14 -20.63 -0.88
C TRP A 79 3.12 -20.31 0.24
N HIS A 80 2.85 -19.26 1.00
CA HIS A 80 3.75 -18.75 2.03
C HIS A 80 3.01 -18.30 3.28
N PRO A 81 3.65 -18.34 4.46
CA PRO A 81 3.02 -17.92 5.71
C PRO A 81 3.10 -16.41 5.89
N HIS A 82 2.24 -15.87 6.75
CA HIS A 82 2.42 -14.61 7.47
C HIS A 82 1.90 -14.74 8.90
N ARG A 83 2.45 -13.98 9.87
CA ARG A 83 1.93 -13.89 11.25
C ARG A 83 2.26 -12.54 11.90
N GLY A 84 1.29 -12.02 12.65
CA GLY A 84 1.46 -10.89 13.57
C GLY A 84 1.27 -9.50 12.97
N PHE A 85 0.80 -9.40 11.73
CA PHE A 85 0.57 -8.13 11.03
C PHE A 85 -0.55 -8.28 9.99
N GLU A 86 -0.79 -7.23 9.21
CA GLU A 86 -1.73 -7.20 8.10
C GLU A 86 -1.00 -6.94 6.77
N THR A 87 -1.41 -7.61 5.69
CA THR A 87 -0.97 -7.30 4.33
C THR A 87 -2.07 -6.55 3.59
N VAL A 88 -1.68 -5.54 2.81
CA VAL A 88 -2.57 -4.72 2.00
C VAL A 88 -2.05 -4.74 0.58
N THR A 89 -2.77 -5.43 -0.30
CA THR A 89 -2.44 -5.58 -1.71
C THR A 89 -3.37 -4.67 -2.51
N TYR A 90 -2.83 -3.59 -3.08
CA TYR A 90 -3.57 -2.61 -3.86
C TYR A 90 -3.15 -2.66 -5.34
N ILE A 91 -4.07 -3.03 -6.22
CA ILE A 91 -3.80 -3.16 -7.66
C ILE A 91 -4.19 -1.86 -8.38
N ILE A 92 -3.28 -1.35 -9.20
CA ILE A 92 -3.46 -0.15 -10.03
C ILE A 92 -3.73 -0.59 -11.47
N ASP A 93 -2.85 -1.45 -12.01
CA ASP A 93 -2.94 -2.03 -13.34
C ASP A 93 -2.69 -3.55 -13.26
N GLY A 94 -3.49 -4.34 -13.96
CA GLY A 94 -3.44 -5.80 -13.93
C GLY A 94 -4.43 -6.42 -12.95
N ARG A 95 -4.21 -7.68 -12.56
CA ARG A 95 -5.07 -8.40 -11.60
C ARG A 95 -4.27 -9.44 -10.85
N PHE A 96 -4.67 -9.74 -9.62
CA PHE A 96 -4.16 -10.87 -8.86
C PHE A 96 -5.27 -11.77 -8.37
N GLN A 97 -5.09 -13.07 -8.57
CA GLN A 97 -5.85 -14.09 -7.87
C GLN A 97 -5.16 -14.40 -6.55
N HIS A 98 -5.93 -14.59 -5.49
CA HIS A 98 -5.42 -15.01 -4.19
C HIS A 98 -6.28 -16.12 -3.58
N GLN A 99 -5.66 -16.92 -2.70
CA GLN A 99 -6.34 -17.96 -1.92
C GLN A 99 -5.62 -18.16 -0.59
N ASP A 100 -6.35 -18.58 0.44
CA ASP A 100 -5.79 -18.89 1.75
C ASP A 100 -6.19 -20.27 2.30
N SER A 101 -5.54 -20.62 3.40
CA SER A 101 -5.75 -21.85 4.17
C SER A 101 -7.00 -21.85 5.08
N THR A 102 -7.73 -20.74 5.15
CA THR A 102 -9.00 -20.58 5.87
C THR A 102 -10.23 -20.72 4.96
N GLY A 103 -10.02 -20.96 3.65
CA GLY A 103 -11.06 -21.07 2.63
C GLY A 103 -11.41 -19.74 1.98
N GLY A 104 -10.68 -18.67 2.29
CA GLY A 104 -10.75 -17.38 1.63
C GLY A 104 -10.00 -17.37 0.30
N GLY A 105 -10.20 -16.29 -0.45
CA GLY A 105 -9.62 -16.09 -1.77
C GLY A 105 -10.48 -15.18 -2.63
N GLY A 106 -10.03 -14.92 -3.85
CA GLY A 106 -10.73 -14.05 -4.78
C GLY A 106 -9.82 -13.53 -5.88
N LEU A 107 -10.37 -12.56 -6.62
CA LEU A 107 -9.65 -11.81 -7.64
C LEU A 107 -9.60 -10.34 -7.19
N ILE A 108 -8.40 -9.76 -7.18
CA ILE A 108 -8.15 -8.35 -6.91
C ILE A 108 -8.07 -7.66 -8.27
N GLU A 109 -9.13 -6.94 -8.59
CA GLU A 109 -9.28 -6.19 -9.84
C GLU A 109 -8.54 -4.83 -9.80
N ASN A 110 -8.43 -4.20 -10.97
CA ASN A 110 -7.90 -2.83 -11.09
C ASN A 110 -8.60 -1.86 -10.13
N GLY A 111 -7.81 -1.13 -9.35
CA GLY A 111 -8.29 -0.14 -8.38
C GLY A 111 -8.87 -0.73 -7.10
N ALA A 112 -8.92 -2.06 -6.96
CA ALA A 112 -9.38 -2.76 -5.76
C ALA A 112 -8.22 -3.04 -4.79
N THR A 113 -8.56 -3.27 -3.53
CA THR A 113 -7.61 -3.57 -2.46
C THR A 113 -8.04 -4.81 -1.70
N GLN A 114 -7.11 -5.75 -1.50
CA GLN A 114 -7.26 -6.82 -0.53
C GLN A 114 -6.57 -6.39 0.77
N TRP A 115 -7.28 -6.50 1.89
CA TRP A 115 -6.73 -6.27 3.23
C TRP A 115 -6.80 -7.56 4.03
N MET A 116 -5.66 -8.23 4.22
CA MET A 116 -5.56 -9.46 4.97
C MET A 116 -5.03 -9.19 6.38
N THR A 117 -5.81 -9.51 7.40
CA THR A 117 -5.29 -9.63 8.75
C THR A 117 -4.68 -11.03 8.89
N ALA A 118 -3.35 -11.14 8.97
CA ALA A 118 -2.69 -12.45 9.16
C ALA A 118 -2.81 -12.93 10.61
N GLY A 119 -2.75 -12.01 11.59
CA GLY A 119 -3.00 -12.30 13.00
C GLY A 119 -2.20 -13.51 13.51
N ALA A 120 -2.88 -14.48 14.12
CA ALA A 120 -2.32 -15.73 14.65
C ALA A 120 -1.63 -16.62 13.59
N GLY A 121 -1.78 -16.29 12.32
CA GLY A 121 -1.00 -16.83 11.23
C GLY A 121 -1.85 -17.53 10.18
N ILE A 122 -1.42 -17.39 8.94
CA ILE A 122 -2.15 -17.87 7.75
C ILE A 122 -1.15 -18.31 6.69
N LEU A 123 -1.47 -19.37 5.94
CA LEU A 123 -0.87 -19.65 4.64
C LEU A 123 -1.75 -19.09 3.53
N HIS A 124 -1.14 -18.39 2.58
CA HIS A 124 -1.83 -17.85 1.42
C HIS A 124 -0.93 -17.79 0.18
N ILE A 125 -1.54 -17.52 -0.96
CA ILE A 125 -0.90 -17.36 -2.26
C ILE A 125 -1.47 -16.14 -2.98
N GLU A 126 -0.62 -15.44 -3.71
CA GLU A 126 -0.98 -14.36 -4.64
C GLU A 126 -0.31 -14.62 -5.99
N THR A 127 -1.11 -14.79 -7.05
CA THR A 127 -0.64 -15.14 -8.39
C THR A 127 -1.47 -14.42 -9.46
N PRO A 128 -0.88 -14.02 -10.60
CA PRO A 128 -1.66 -13.55 -11.74
C PRO A 128 -2.64 -14.63 -12.19
N PRO A 129 -3.86 -14.26 -12.61
CA PRO A 129 -4.81 -15.21 -13.16
C PRO A 129 -4.29 -15.77 -14.49
N ALA A 130 -4.72 -16.99 -14.84
CA ALA A 130 -4.20 -17.70 -16.01
C ALA A 130 -4.37 -16.90 -17.31
N GLU A 131 -5.47 -16.17 -17.48
CA GLU A 131 -5.68 -15.36 -18.69
C GLU A 131 -4.66 -14.23 -18.81
N LEU A 132 -4.24 -13.62 -17.69
CA LEU A 132 -3.23 -12.56 -17.67
C LEU A 132 -1.83 -13.12 -17.91
N VAL A 133 -1.54 -14.33 -17.43
CA VAL A 133 -0.31 -15.05 -17.79
C VAL A 133 -0.25 -15.27 -19.30
N GLU A 134 -1.34 -15.72 -19.92
CA GLU A 134 -1.39 -15.96 -21.37
C GLU A 134 -1.29 -14.68 -22.21
N SER A 135 -1.92 -13.58 -21.77
CA SER A 135 -1.93 -12.33 -22.53
C SER A 135 -0.70 -11.45 -22.27
N GLY A 136 -0.04 -11.61 -21.13
CA GLY A 136 0.84 -10.56 -20.60
C GLY A 136 0.06 -9.29 -20.25
N GLY A 137 0.77 -8.17 -20.23
CA GLY A 137 0.24 -6.83 -20.06
C GLY A 137 0.82 -6.06 -18.86
N LEU A 138 0.34 -4.83 -18.71
CA LEU A 138 0.78 -3.93 -17.65
C LEU A 138 0.38 -4.45 -16.27
N PHE A 139 1.38 -4.57 -15.40
CA PHE A 139 1.20 -4.89 -13.99
C PHE A 139 1.80 -3.80 -13.11
N HIS A 140 0.99 -3.29 -12.19
CA HIS A 140 1.36 -2.26 -11.25
C HIS A 140 0.51 -2.33 -9.99
N GLY A 141 1.15 -2.35 -8.83
CA GLY A 141 0.45 -2.37 -7.55
C GLY A 141 1.35 -2.06 -6.37
N ILE A 142 0.77 -2.17 -5.18
CA ILE A 142 1.44 -1.94 -3.90
C ILE A 142 1.18 -3.13 -2.98
N GLN A 143 2.26 -3.63 -2.38
CA GLN A 143 2.21 -4.52 -1.23
C GLN A 143 2.64 -3.72 0.00
N LEU A 144 1.70 -3.42 0.90
CA LEU A 144 1.95 -2.71 2.15
C LEU A 144 1.75 -3.66 3.34
N TRP A 145 2.67 -3.67 4.30
CA TRP A 145 2.49 -4.38 5.55
C TRP A 145 2.26 -3.40 6.70
N VAL A 146 1.18 -3.61 7.42
CA VAL A 146 0.76 -2.81 8.59
C VAL A 146 0.91 -3.66 9.83
N ASN A 147 1.73 -3.23 10.78
CA ASN A 147 1.94 -3.96 12.02
C ASN A 147 0.67 -3.98 12.87
N LEU A 148 0.44 -5.09 13.59
CA LEU A 148 -0.59 -5.17 14.62
C LEU A 148 0.02 -4.86 16.00
N PRO A 149 -0.72 -4.18 16.89
CA PRO A 149 -0.33 -4.06 18.28
C PRO A 149 -0.32 -5.45 18.94
N ALA A 150 0.46 -5.62 20.00
CA ALA A 150 0.71 -6.91 20.66
C ALA A 150 -0.58 -7.67 21.00
N LYS A 151 -1.61 -6.95 21.45
CA LYS A 151 -2.94 -7.49 21.79
C LYS A 151 -3.67 -8.13 20.61
N ASP A 152 -3.36 -7.72 19.38
CA ASP A 152 -4.07 -8.11 18.15
C ASP A 152 -3.24 -9.09 17.29
N LYS A 153 -1.96 -9.33 17.62
CA LYS A 153 -1.08 -10.23 16.85
C LYS A 153 -1.54 -11.69 16.80
N PHE A 154 -2.48 -12.09 17.64
CA PHE A 154 -3.04 -13.44 17.67
C PHE A 154 -4.54 -13.48 17.33
N LEU A 155 -5.06 -12.44 16.67
CA LEU A 155 -6.42 -12.48 16.12
C LEU A 155 -6.57 -13.59 15.10
N THR A 156 -7.79 -14.12 14.96
CA THR A 156 -8.12 -15.02 13.87
C THR A 156 -7.89 -14.34 12.52
N PRO A 157 -7.20 -15.00 11.57
CA PRO A 157 -6.97 -14.42 10.25
C PRO A 157 -8.28 -14.10 9.52
N ARG A 158 -8.30 -13.05 8.70
CA ARG A 158 -9.46 -12.69 7.87
C ARG A 158 -9.07 -11.82 6.68
N TYR A 159 -9.93 -11.79 5.67
CA TYR A 159 -9.86 -10.86 4.54
C TYR A 159 -10.90 -9.75 4.60
N GLN A 160 -10.58 -8.63 3.97
CA GLN A 160 -11.52 -7.58 3.56
C GLN A 160 -11.24 -7.29 2.08
N ASN A 161 -12.23 -7.56 1.22
CA ASN A 161 -12.15 -7.24 -0.20
C ASN A 161 -12.78 -5.87 -0.42
N LEU A 162 -11.95 -4.89 -0.78
CA LEU A 162 -12.35 -3.50 -0.98
C LEU A 162 -12.41 -3.24 -2.48
N GLU A 163 -13.60 -3.43 -3.04
CA GLU A 163 -13.82 -3.24 -4.48
C GLU A 163 -13.57 -1.79 -4.91
N ALA A 164 -13.08 -1.64 -6.14
CA ALA A 164 -12.69 -0.37 -6.75
C ALA A 164 -13.77 0.73 -6.65
N GLY A 165 -15.04 0.34 -6.78
CA GLY A 165 -16.21 1.23 -6.73
C GLY A 165 -16.72 1.56 -5.33
N ASN A 166 -16.20 0.91 -4.29
CA ASN A 166 -16.67 1.09 -2.90
C ASN A 166 -15.81 2.09 -2.10
N VAL A 167 -14.70 2.56 -2.66
CA VAL A 167 -13.84 3.54 -1.97
C VAL A 167 -14.44 4.94 -2.03
N ALA A 168 -14.20 5.73 -0.98
CA ALA A 168 -14.58 7.14 -1.00
C ALA A 168 -13.67 7.92 -1.96
N LEU A 169 -14.30 8.70 -2.83
CA LEU A 169 -13.63 9.58 -3.78
C LEU A 169 -13.93 11.03 -3.42
N VAL A 170 -12.88 11.83 -3.29
CA VAL A 170 -12.98 13.27 -3.04
C VAL A 170 -12.06 14.01 -3.99
N ALA A 171 -12.35 15.28 -4.22
CA ALA A 171 -11.52 16.14 -5.05
C ALA A 171 -10.88 17.26 -4.21
N SER A 172 -9.75 17.79 -4.67
CA SER A 172 -9.23 19.07 -4.18
C SER A 172 -10.28 20.19 -4.36
N PRO A 173 -10.17 21.30 -3.60
CA PRO A 173 -11.12 22.41 -3.69
C PRO A 173 -11.36 22.91 -5.13
N ASP A 174 -10.30 22.94 -5.94
CA ASP A 174 -10.32 23.38 -7.34
C ASP A 174 -10.62 22.25 -8.35
N GLY A 175 -10.65 20.98 -7.92
CA GLY A 175 -10.84 19.80 -8.78
C GLY A 175 -9.61 19.35 -9.54
N GLY A 176 -8.45 19.97 -9.30
CA GLY A 176 -7.18 19.59 -9.93
C GLY A 176 -6.57 18.28 -9.40
N ALA A 177 -7.08 17.73 -8.30
CA ALA A 177 -6.68 16.43 -7.80
C ALA A 177 -7.87 15.55 -7.42
N LEU A 178 -7.71 14.24 -7.66
CA LEU A 178 -8.61 13.17 -7.21
C LEU A 178 -7.91 12.43 -6.06
N VAL A 179 -8.62 12.18 -4.96
CA VAL A 179 -8.11 11.39 -3.83
C VAL A 179 -9.05 10.21 -3.57
N ARG A 180 -8.48 9.00 -3.59
CA ARG A 180 -9.13 7.74 -3.21
C ARG A 180 -8.76 7.41 -1.78
N ILE A 181 -9.75 7.29 -0.88
CA ILE A 181 -9.52 6.93 0.52
C ILE A 181 -9.76 5.43 0.67
N ILE A 182 -8.67 4.67 0.80
CA ILE A 182 -8.69 3.19 0.86
C ILE A 182 -9.04 2.73 2.27
N ALA A 183 -8.40 3.33 3.27
CA ALA A 183 -8.65 3.04 4.68
C ALA A 183 -8.46 4.29 5.53
N GLY A 184 -9.14 4.32 6.68
CA GLY A 184 -9.12 5.46 7.59
C GLY A 184 -10.11 6.55 7.23
N GLU A 185 -9.79 7.77 7.67
CA GLU A 185 -10.58 8.96 7.38
C GLU A 185 -9.65 10.08 6.88
N LEU A 186 -10.16 10.88 5.96
CA LEU A 186 -9.55 12.12 5.53
C LEU A 186 -10.64 13.19 5.41
N ASP A 187 -10.51 14.25 6.21
CA ASP A 187 -11.41 15.41 6.18
C ASP A 187 -12.91 15.05 6.30
N GLY A 188 -13.26 14.15 7.25
CA GLY A 188 -14.63 13.69 7.44
C GLY A 188 -15.11 12.63 6.46
N HIS A 189 -14.29 12.23 5.48
CA HIS A 189 -14.61 11.19 4.52
C HIS A 189 -13.91 9.88 4.88
N ALA A 190 -14.69 8.84 5.17
CA ALA A 190 -14.16 7.53 5.57
C ALA A 190 -13.93 6.61 4.36
N GLY A 191 -12.78 5.93 4.35
CA GLY A 191 -12.51 4.80 3.45
C GLY A 191 -13.12 3.50 3.98
N PRO A 192 -13.33 2.50 3.10
CA PRO A 192 -14.03 1.26 3.46
C PRO A 192 -13.16 0.27 4.25
N GLY A 193 -11.83 0.39 4.23
CA GLY A 193 -10.92 -0.51 4.94
C GLY A 193 -11.01 -0.35 6.46
N ALA A 194 -11.38 -1.43 7.16
CA ALA A 194 -11.36 -1.47 8.62
C ALA A 194 -9.96 -1.84 9.13
N THR A 195 -9.50 -1.16 10.19
CA THR A 195 -8.11 -1.24 10.65
C THR A 195 -8.04 -1.51 12.15
N HIS A 196 -6.96 -2.16 12.61
CA HIS A 196 -6.72 -2.41 14.04
C HIS A 196 -5.98 -1.26 14.73
N THR A 197 -5.14 -0.57 13.97
CA THR A 197 -4.46 0.66 14.37
C THR A 197 -5.10 1.82 13.60
N PRO A 198 -5.37 2.98 14.23
CA PRO A 198 -5.81 4.15 13.49
C PRO A 198 -4.78 4.54 12.43
N ILE A 199 -5.17 4.46 11.16
CA ILE A 199 -4.34 4.78 10.00
C ILE A 199 -5.18 5.45 8.93
N THR A 200 -4.52 6.11 7.99
CA THR A 200 -5.06 6.67 6.76
C THR A 200 -4.19 6.17 5.61
N VAL A 201 -4.81 5.53 4.63
CA VAL A 201 -4.19 5.10 3.37
C VAL A 201 -4.99 5.70 2.23
N ALA A 202 -4.38 6.60 1.47
CA ALA A 202 -5.04 7.29 0.37
C ALA A 202 -4.15 7.33 -0.87
N HIS A 203 -4.76 7.31 -2.05
CA HIS A 203 -4.07 7.48 -3.33
C HIS A 203 -4.56 8.76 -3.99
N ALA A 204 -3.66 9.72 -4.21
CA ALA A 204 -3.94 10.98 -4.87
C ALA A 204 -3.38 11.01 -6.29
N THR A 205 -4.25 11.30 -7.26
CA THR A 205 -3.89 11.66 -8.63
C THR A 205 -3.95 13.19 -8.75
N VAL A 206 -2.82 13.83 -9.03
CA VAL A 206 -2.70 15.29 -9.13
C VAL A 206 -2.40 15.69 -10.57
N ALA A 207 -3.31 16.45 -11.18
CA ALA A 207 -3.16 16.91 -12.56
C ALA A 207 -1.95 17.86 -12.73
N PRO A 208 -1.34 17.94 -13.92
CA PRO A 208 -0.22 18.85 -14.16
C PRO A 208 -0.53 20.29 -13.75
N GLY A 209 0.34 20.88 -12.92
CA GLY A 209 0.20 22.23 -12.38
C GLY A 209 -0.84 22.39 -11.26
N ALA A 210 -1.54 21.31 -10.88
CA ALA A 210 -2.42 21.30 -9.72
C ALA A 210 -1.68 20.94 -8.43
N SER A 211 -2.37 21.13 -7.31
CA SER A 211 -1.89 20.72 -6.00
C SER A 211 -3.04 20.15 -5.17
N VAL A 212 -2.67 19.33 -4.19
CA VAL A 212 -3.58 18.84 -3.17
C VAL A 212 -2.95 19.08 -1.80
N SER A 213 -3.71 19.72 -0.92
CA SER A 213 -3.36 19.88 0.48
C SER A 213 -4.46 19.25 1.32
N VAL A 214 -4.12 18.24 2.12
CA VAL A 214 -5.08 17.47 2.92
C VAL A 214 -4.87 17.77 4.40
N PRO A 215 -5.96 17.89 5.21
CA PRO A 215 -5.83 17.84 6.66
C PRO A 215 -5.20 16.52 7.08
N TRP A 216 -4.33 16.58 8.08
CA TRP A 216 -3.59 15.43 8.56
C TRP A 216 -3.53 15.40 10.07
N ARG A 217 -3.87 14.25 10.64
CA ARG A 217 -3.84 14.03 12.08
C ARG A 217 -2.44 14.26 12.66
N GLU A 218 -2.31 15.15 13.63
CA GLU A 218 -1.02 15.50 14.25
C GLU A 218 -0.36 14.32 14.99
N ASP A 219 -1.19 13.40 15.50
CA ASP A 219 -0.75 12.20 16.21
C ASP A 219 -0.30 11.06 15.29
N PHE A 220 -0.46 11.22 13.97
CA PHE A 220 0.03 10.27 12.97
C PHE A 220 1.44 10.61 12.50
N ASN A 221 2.18 9.56 12.11
CA ASN A 221 3.25 9.75 11.13
C ASN A 221 2.66 10.23 9.79
N ALA A 222 3.53 10.68 8.89
CA ALA A 222 3.07 11.28 7.64
C ALA A 222 4.09 11.01 6.56
N LEU A 223 3.66 10.28 5.54
CA LEU A 223 4.48 9.79 4.45
C LEU A 223 3.76 10.06 3.11
N ALA A 224 4.54 10.40 2.09
CA ALA A 224 4.06 10.46 0.71
C ALA A 224 5.03 9.69 -0.19
N TYR A 225 4.53 8.70 -0.92
CA TYR A 225 5.32 7.90 -1.85
C TYR A 225 4.85 8.15 -3.28
N VAL A 226 5.77 8.52 -4.17
CA VAL A 226 5.43 8.79 -5.57
C VAL A 226 5.45 7.50 -6.38
N LEU A 227 4.26 7.07 -6.80
CA LEU A 227 4.05 5.90 -7.63
C LEU A 227 4.45 6.16 -9.08
N SER A 228 4.13 7.36 -9.59
CA SER A 228 4.42 7.81 -10.95
C SER A 228 4.41 9.34 -11.05
N GLY A 229 5.10 9.87 -12.05
CA GLY A 229 5.22 11.32 -12.29
C GLY A 229 6.25 12.02 -11.40
N ARG A 230 6.18 13.35 -11.39
CA ARG A 230 7.07 14.24 -10.61
C ARG A 230 6.37 15.51 -10.13
N GLY A 231 6.92 16.12 -9.10
CA GLY A 231 6.37 17.33 -8.52
C GLY A 231 7.15 17.78 -7.31
N THR A 232 6.43 18.37 -6.35
CA THR A 232 7.01 18.91 -5.11
C THR A 232 6.15 18.55 -3.89
N VAL A 233 6.78 18.56 -2.72
CA VAL A 233 6.14 18.25 -1.43
C VAL A 233 6.52 19.24 -0.32
N GLY A 234 5.55 19.50 0.55
CA GLY A 234 5.71 20.34 1.75
C GLY A 234 5.92 21.84 1.46
N PRO A 235 6.09 22.65 2.53
CA PRO A 235 6.09 24.12 2.44
C PRO A 235 7.27 24.69 1.66
N ASP A 236 8.41 23.99 1.63
CA ASP A 236 9.61 24.41 0.89
C ASP A 236 9.61 23.93 -0.57
N ALA A 237 8.48 23.37 -1.06
CA ALA A 237 8.34 22.81 -2.40
C ALA A 237 9.50 21.87 -2.80
N ARG A 238 9.84 20.92 -1.91
CA ARG A 238 10.98 20.01 -2.14
C ARG A 238 10.66 19.09 -3.32
N PRO A 239 11.54 18.98 -4.34
CA PRO A 239 11.27 18.17 -5.52
C PRO A 239 11.20 16.69 -5.16
N ILE A 240 10.25 15.99 -5.78
CA ILE A 240 10.04 14.56 -5.63
C ILE A 240 9.60 13.93 -6.96
N GLU A 241 9.98 12.68 -7.19
CA GLU A 241 9.65 11.94 -8.41
C GLU A 241 9.44 10.45 -8.10
N GLN A 242 8.98 9.70 -9.10
CA GLN A 242 8.70 8.26 -8.99
C GLN A 242 9.77 7.47 -8.22
N GLY A 243 9.30 6.60 -7.33
CA GLY A 243 10.14 5.71 -6.52
C GLY A 243 10.76 6.39 -5.30
N GLN A 244 10.36 7.63 -5.00
CA GLN A 244 10.79 8.35 -3.81
C GLN A 244 9.70 8.42 -2.75
N LEU A 245 10.14 8.31 -1.49
CA LEU A 245 9.35 8.49 -0.29
C LEU A 245 9.75 9.80 0.39
N ALA A 246 8.77 10.64 0.71
CA ALA A 246 8.91 11.73 1.65
C ALA A 246 8.44 11.32 3.04
N VAL A 247 9.26 11.60 4.05
CA VAL A 247 8.88 11.55 5.46
C VAL A 247 8.70 12.98 5.95
N PHE A 248 7.54 13.27 6.52
CA PHE A 248 7.20 14.61 6.98
C PHE A 248 7.38 14.78 8.49
N GLY A 249 7.49 16.05 8.90
CA GLY A 249 7.55 16.49 10.28
C GLY A 249 6.18 16.69 10.92
N LYS A 250 6.15 17.53 11.95
CA LYS A 250 4.93 17.91 12.66
C LYS A 250 4.20 19.02 11.90
N GLY A 251 2.89 19.08 12.08
CA GLY A 251 1.96 19.96 11.37
C GLY A 251 0.64 19.23 11.18
N ASP A 252 -0.35 19.93 10.68
CA ASP A 252 -1.73 19.48 10.55
C ASP A 252 -2.17 19.33 9.08
N ARG A 253 -1.25 19.53 8.12
CA ARG A 253 -1.50 19.30 6.70
C ARG A 253 -0.35 18.64 5.94
N LEU A 254 -0.71 17.89 4.91
CA LEU A 254 0.20 17.39 3.89
C LEU A 254 -0.12 18.02 2.54
N THR A 255 0.89 18.59 1.89
CA THR A 255 0.76 19.21 0.58
C THR A 255 1.67 18.52 -0.43
N VAL A 256 1.08 18.23 -1.59
CA VAL A 256 1.74 17.67 -2.76
C VAL A 256 1.29 18.45 -3.99
N ALA A 257 2.23 18.86 -4.84
CA ALA A 257 1.93 19.57 -6.08
C ALA A 257 2.60 18.89 -7.27
N ALA A 258 1.87 18.76 -8.38
CA ALA A 258 2.42 18.22 -9.61
C ALA A 258 3.18 19.31 -10.39
N ASP A 259 4.28 18.94 -11.04
CA ASP A 259 4.89 19.84 -12.02
C ASP A 259 3.90 20.19 -13.13
N ALA A 260 4.02 21.41 -13.67
CA ALA A 260 3.18 21.90 -14.76
C ALA A 260 3.29 21.06 -16.05
N GLY A 261 4.40 20.32 -16.21
CA GLY A 261 4.60 19.37 -17.29
C GLY A 261 5.06 18.02 -16.75
N GLN A 262 4.42 16.95 -17.21
CA GLN A 262 4.79 15.57 -16.91
C GLN A 262 5.34 14.86 -18.15
N ASP A 263 5.88 13.65 -17.95
CA ASP A 263 6.26 12.79 -19.07
C ASP A 263 5.02 12.24 -19.79
N SER A 264 5.12 11.98 -21.10
CA SER A 264 3.97 11.53 -21.90
C SER A 264 3.38 10.19 -21.46
N ASN A 265 4.21 9.30 -20.92
CA ASN A 265 3.80 8.01 -20.33
C ASN A 265 3.38 8.13 -18.86
N ARG A 266 3.46 9.32 -18.26
CA ARG A 266 3.11 9.57 -16.85
C ARG A 266 2.31 10.86 -16.77
N PRO A 267 1.07 10.89 -17.26
CA PRO A 267 0.35 12.14 -17.53
C PRO A 267 -0.05 12.94 -16.27
N ALA A 268 0.10 12.38 -15.08
CA ALA A 268 -0.21 12.99 -13.79
C ALA A 268 0.81 12.55 -12.73
N LEU A 269 0.81 13.26 -11.60
CA LEU A 269 1.54 12.84 -10.41
C LEU A 269 0.64 11.92 -9.58
N GLU A 270 1.07 10.67 -9.39
CA GLU A 270 0.37 9.64 -8.62
C GLU A 270 1.10 9.41 -7.30
N VAL A 271 0.43 9.67 -6.17
CA VAL A 271 1.04 9.64 -4.84
C VAL A 271 0.21 8.83 -3.86
N LEU A 272 0.86 7.88 -3.19
CA LEU A 272 0.30 7.19 -2.04
C LEU A 272 0.60 8.01 -0.76
N LEU A 273 -0.46 8.42 -0.06
CA LEU A 273 -0.41 9.11 1.22
C LEU A 273 -0.64 8.10 2.34
N LEU A 274 0.30 8.00 3.27
CA LEU A 274 0.25 7.03 4.37
C LEU A 274 0.46 7.72 5.70
N GLY A 275 -0.47 7.48 6.63
CA GLY A 275 -0.39 7.97 8.00
C GLY A 275 -0.92 6.94 8.96
N GLY A 276 -0.32 6.86 10.13
CA GLY A 276 -0.77 5.97 11.17
C GLY A 276 -0.32 6.44 12.52
N GLN A 277 -1.15 6.15 13.52
CA GLN A 277 -0.77 6.34 14.91
C GLN A 277 0.35 5.35 15.24
N PRO A 278 1.55 5.81 15.66
CA PRO A 278 2.62 4.91 16.01
C PRO A 278 2.19 4.01 17.18
N ILE A 279 2.39 2.70 17.02
CA ILE A 279 2.08 1.68 18.03
C ILE A 279 3.03 1.81 19.23
N ARG A 280 4.30 2.16 18.98
CA ARG A 280 5.34 2.35 20.01
C ARG A 280 5.61 1.12 20.87
N GLU A 281 5.48 -0.06 20.26
CA GLU A 281 5.86 -1.33 20.87
C GLU A 281 7.14 -1.88 20.20
N PRO A 282 7.88 -2.77 20.89
CA PRO A 282 8.99 -3.49 20.27
C PRO A 282 8.53 -4.26 19.03
N VAL A 283 9.38 -4.27 18.00
CA VAL A 283 9.16 -5.01 16.74
C VAL A 283 10.30 -5.99 16.55
N ALA A 284 9.98 -7.27 16.55
CA ALA A 284 10.89 -8.36 16.18
C ALA A 284 10.43 -8.90 14.82
N HIS A 285 11.27 -8.76 13.80
CA HIS A 285 10.95 -9.15 12.42
C HIS A 285 11.93 -10.20 11.91
N TYR A 286 11.41 -11.33 11.45
CA TYR A 286 12.18 -12.35 10.76
C TYR A 286 11.37 -12.94 9.60
N GLY A 287 11.75 -12.59 8.36
CA GLY A 287 11.07 -13.05 7.15
C GLY A 287 9.57 -12.72 7.17
N PRO A 288 8.67 -13.73 7.06
CA PRO A 288 7.22 -13.55 7.05
C PRO A 288 6.59 -13.38 8.44
N PHE A 289 7.38 -13.24 9.51
CA PHE A 289 6.88 -13.17 10.88
C PHE A 289 7.28 -11.84 11.52
N VAL A 290 6.28 -11.11 12.03
CA VAL A 290 6.49 -9.84 12.75
C VAL A 290 5.80 -9.90 14.10
N MET A 291 6.60 -10.09 15.15
CA MET A 291 6.15 -10.23 16.55
C MET A 291 6.73 -9.11 17.41
N ASN A 292 6.55 -9.15 18.73
CA ASN A 292 7.14 -8.17 19.64
C ASN A 292 8.46 -8.66 20.25
N THR A 293 8.65 -9.97 20.42
CA THR A 293 9.88 -10.54 21.02
C THR A 293 10.49 -11.63 20.15
N ARG A 294 11.76 -11.97 20.44
CA ARG A 294 12.48 -13.05 19.77
C ARG A 294 11.86 -14.41 20.05
N GLU A 295 11.37 -14.62 21.28
CA GLU A 295 10.73 -15.87 21.70
C GLU A 295 9.46 -16.12 20.88
N GLN A 296 8.66 -15.07 20.65
CA GLN A 296 7.47 -15.16 19.79
C GLN A 296 7.82 -15.45 18.32
N LEU A 297 8.97 -14.97 17.82
CA LEU A 297 9.44 -15.35 16.48
C LEU A 297 9.83 -16.82 16.40
N ILE A 298 10.50 -17.35 17.44
CA ILE A 298 10.84 -18.77 17.52
C ILE A 298 9.57 -19.61 17.50
N GLU A 299 8.57 -19.24 18.32
CA GLU A 299 7.26 -19.90 18.33
C GLU A 299 6.56 -19.85 16.96
N ALA A 300 6.60 -18.72 16.26
CA ALA A 300 6.05 -18.60 14.90
C ALA A 300 6.71 -19.56 13.90
N ILE A 301 8.03 -19.71 13.97
CA ILE A 301 8.78 -20.64 13.11
C ILE A 301 8.43 -22.09 13.45
N GLU A 302 8.39 -22.44 14.74
CA GLU A 302 8.02 -23.78 15.20
C GLU A 302 6.58 -24.16 14.81
N ASP A 303 5.65 -23.21 14.91
CA ASP A 303 4.26 -23.37 14.47
C ASP A 303 4.17 -23.61 12.97
N PHE A 304 4.89 -22.83 12.17
CA PHE A 304 4.94 -23.04 10.72
C PHE A 304 5.50 -24.42 10.36
N GLN A 305 6.64 -24.81 10.92
CA GLN A 305 7.28 -26.09 10.66
C GLN A 305 6.41 -27.29 11.06
N ALA A 306 5.57 -27.12 12.08
CA ALA A 306 4.63 -28.14 12.54
C ALA A 306 3.27 -28.11 11.82
N GLY A 307 3.08 -27.24 10.81
CA GLY A 307 1.82 -27.12 10.07
C GLY A 307 0.67 -26.48 10.87
N ARG A 308 0.98 -25.65 11.88
CA ARG A 308 -0.02 -24.99 12.74
C ARG A 308 -0.51 -23.64 12.22
N LEU A 309 0.02 -23.14 11.11
CA LEU A 309 -0.41 -21.88 10.46
C LEU A 309 -1.48 -22.08 9.36
N GLY A 310 -2.13 -23.23 9.37
CA GLY A 310 -3.04 -23.67 8.30
C GLY A 310 -2.43 -24.75 7.43
N VAL A 311 -3.27 -25.33 6.59
CA VAL A 311 -2.91 -26.37 5.62
C VAL A 311 -3.37 -25.90 4.25
N ILE A 312 -2.52 -26.07 3.24
CA ILE A 312 -2.87 -25.77 1.84
C ILE A 312 -4.10 -26.64 1.48
N PRO A 313 -5.20 -26.03 1.01
CA PRO A 313 -6.42 -26.77 0.74
C PRO A 313 -6.26 -27.72 -0.46
N PRO A 314 -7.03 -28.82 -0.54
CA PRO A 314 -6.89 -29.80 -1.64
C PRO A 314 -7.17 -29.23 -3.04
N ASP A 315 -7.97 -28.16 -3.13
CA ASP A 315 -8.30 -27.40 -4.33
C ASP A 315 -7.44 -26.13 -4.48
N ALA A 316 -6.25 -26.12 -3.88
CA ALA A 316 -5.33 -25.00 -3.95
C ALA A 316 -4.97 -24.64 -5.39
N ILE A 317 -5.06 -23.34 -5.69
CA ILE A 317 -4.46 -22.78 -6.89
C ILE A 317 -2.94 -22.91 -6.80
N MET A 318 -2.32 -23.12 -7.95
CA MET A 318 -0.87 -23.28 -8.07
C MET A 318 -0.26 -22.00 -8.62
N PRO A 319 0.94 -21.62 -8.15
CA PRO A 319 1.64 -20.48 -8.68
C PRO A 319 1.98 -20.72 -10.15
N HIS A 320 1.89 -19.67 -10.97
CA HIS A 320 2.56 -19.70 -12.27
C HIS A 320 4.06 -19.50 -12.07
N THR A 321 4.80 -20.60 -12.11
CA THR A 321 6.26 -20.64 -12.12
C THR A 321 6.75 -21.02 -13.51
N SER A 322 7.85 -20.43 -13.99
CA SER A 322 8.48 -20.89 -15.23
C SER A 322 8.80 -22.38 -15.12
N THR A 323 8.34 -23.19 -16.07
CA THR A 323 8.79 -24.57 -16.20
C THR A 323 10.31 -24.58 -16.35
N ARG A 324 11.01 -25.33 -15.49
CA ARG A 324 12.42 -25.68 -15.72
C ARG A 324 12.59 -26.48 -16.99
#